data_AF-A0AAD4E3E7-F1
#
_entry.id   AF-A0AAD4E3E7-F1
#
_cell.length_a   1.000
_cell.length_b   1.000
_cell.length_c   1.000
_cell.angle_alpha   90.00
_cell.angle_beta   90.00
_cell.angle_gamma   90.00
#
_symmetry.space_group_name_H-M   'P 1'
#
loop_
_entity.id
_entity.type
_entity.pdbx_description
1 polymer ?
#
loop_
_entity_poly.entity_id
_entity_poly.type
_entity_poly.pdbx_seq_one_letter_code
_entity_poly.pdbx_strand_id
1 'polypeptide(L)'
;MELLTHVDARWHAYKLNLPGGIIKSRRFCEIVRNAGYRWAWSDTCCIDKGSNVELQQSLNSMFVWYQHSALTIVYLSDVLPSSKPGALGMSEWNRRGWTFQEFLASKVVIFYQKDWTPYLNDRSPNHKKSTAIMKELEVATGIDRQALIDFSPGMSGARERLQWASNRVTTVQEDIAYSLFGVFDVRLPVDYGEKKANALGRLLQEIVARSGDITALYWVGQSS
;
A
#
# COMPACT_ATOMS: atom_id res chain seq x y z
N MET A 1 -9.83 -4.85 17.97
CA MET A 1 -10.99 -3.96 17.76
C MET A 1 -10.88 -3.48 16.32
N GLU A 2 -11.28 -4.32 15.35
CA GLU A 2 -12.62 -4.58 14.82
C GLU A 2 -12.89 -3.78 13.53
N LEU A 3 -13.04 -4.54 12.44
CA LEU A 3 -13.93 -4.35 11.28
C LEU A 3 -13.67 -5.59 10.42
N LEU A 4 -14.15 -6.78 10.80
CA LEU A 4 -15.52 -7.28 10.91
C LEU A 4 -16.29 -7.34 9.58
N THR A 5 -16.02 -8.37 8.77
CA THR A 5 -17.11 -9.17 8.16
C THR A 5 -16.92 -10.63 8.53
N HIS A 6 -17.95 -11.19 9.15
CA HIS A 6 -17.94 -12.52 9.74
C HIS A 6 -17.64 -13.51 8.62
N VAL A 7 -16.62 -14.35 8.76
CA VAL A 7 -16.42 -15.50 7.86
C VAL A 7 -17.41 -16.61 8.27
N ASP A 8 -18.70 -16.28 8.39
CA ASP A 8 -19.77 -17.28 8.32
C ASP A 8 -20.40 -17.18 6.95
N ALA A 9 -20.08 -18.16 6.10
CA ALA A 9 -20.87 -18.78 5.02
C ALA A 9 -21.93 -17.97 4.20
N ARG A 10 -21.98 -16.65 4.24
CA ARG A 10 -22.88 -15.81 3.42
C ARG A 10 -22.08 -14.68 2.78
N TRP A 11 -21.26 -15.11 1.84
CA TRP A 11 -20.63 -14.27 0.83
C TRP A 11 -21.70 -13.51 0.03
N HIS A 12 -21.83 -12.20 0.23
CA HIS A 12 -22.54 -11.34 -0.71
C HIS A 12 -21.52 -10.75 -1.68
N ALA A 13 -21.19 -11.55 -2.68
CA ALA A 13 -20.19 -11.31 -3.72
C ALA A 13 -20.66 -10.33 -4.81
N TYR A 14 -21.31 -9.21 -4.46
CA TYR A 14 -21.98 -8.36 -5.46
C TYR A 14 -21.04 -7.47 -6.31
N LYS A 15 -19.71 -7.50 -6.10
CA LYS A 15 -18.76 -6.68 -6.88
C LYS A 15 -17.59 -7.45 -7.53
N LEU A 16 -17.53 -8.78 -7.43
CA LEU A 16 -16.44 -9.58 -8.02
C LEU A 16 -16.85 -10.14 -9.40
N ASN A 17 -17.10 -9.28 -10.38
CA ASN A 17 -17.64 -9.67 -11.69
C ASN A 17 -16.61 -10.26 -12.69
N LEU A 18 -15.41 -10.66 -12.25
CA LEU A 18 -14.42 -11.36 -13.10
C LEU A 18 -13.96 -12.66 -12.42
N PRO A 19 -13.84 -13.79 -13.16
CA PRO A 19 -13.45 -15.10 -12.60
C PRO A 19 -12.14 -15.04 -11.80
N GLY A 20 -11.16 -14.27 -12.27
CA GLY A 20 -9.86 -14.12 -11.61
C GLY A 20 -9.91 -13.36 -10.27
N GLY A 21 -10.82 -12.38 -10.14
CA GLY A 21 -10.97 -11.60 -8.90
C GLY A 21 -11.52 -12.44 -7.75
N ILE A 22 -12.52 -13.29 -8.05
CA ILE A 22 -13.10 -14.24 -7.08
C ILE A 22 -12.04 -15.23 -6.59
N ILE A 23 -11.25 -15.79 -7.51
CA ILE A 23 -10.19 -16.75 -7.17
C ILE A 23 -9.14 -16.08 -6.27
N LYS A 24 -8.73 -14.86 -6.60
CA LYS A 24 -7.73 -14.11 -5.82
C LYS A 24 -8.22 -13.89 -4.38
N SER A 25 -9.45 -13.39 -4.20
CA SER A 25 -10.02 -13.15 -2.88
C SER A 25 -10.19 -14.42 -2.07
N ARG A 26 -10.63 -15.51 -2.72
CA ARG A 26 -10.76 -16.82 -2.05
C ARG A 26 -9.41 -17.32 -1.54
N ARG A 27 -8.36 -17.29 -2.37
CA ARG A 27 -7.01 -17.71 -1.99
C ARG A 27 -6.44 -16.87 -0.85
N PHE A 28 -6.65 -15.55 -0.91
CA PHE A 28 -6.30 -14.65 0.18
C PHE A 28 -6.97 -15.08 1.50
N CYS A 29 -8.28 -15.30 1.52
CA CYS A 29 -8.99 -15.75 2.72
C CYS A 29 -8.54 -17.14 3.20
N GLU A 30 -8.25 -18.07 2.30
CA GLU A 30 -7.71 -19.39 2.64
C GLU A 30 -6.36 -19.27 3.37
N ILE A 31 -5.45 -18.43 2.87
CA ILE A 31 -4.14 -18.19 3.51
C ILE A 31 -4.31 -17.53 4.88
N VAL A 32 -5.13 -16.48 4.97
CA VAL A 32 -5.39 -15.77 6.23
C VAL A 32 -5.95 -16.73 7.29
N ARG A 33 -6.91 -17.59 6.90
CA ARG A 33 -7.49 -18.61 7.78
C ARG A 33 -6.47 -19.64 8.21
N ASN A 34 -5.64 -20.14 7.29
CA ASN A 34 -4.59 -21.11 7.60
C ASN A 34 -3.49 -20.53 8.51
N ALA A 35 -3.28 -19.22 8.46
CA ALA A 35 -2.41 -18.49 9.38
C ALA A 35 -3.06 -18.22 10.76
N GLY A 36 -4.29 -18.71 11.00
CA GLY A 36 -4.98 -18.63 12.29
C GLY A 36 -5.82 -17.35 12.48
N TYR A 37 -5.97 -16.51 11.46
CA TYR A 37 -6.75 -15.28 11.55
C TYR A 37 -8.21 -15.50 11.14
N ARG A 38 -9.13 -14.91 11.89
CA ARG A 38 -10.58 -14.99 11.65
C ARG A 38 -11.12 -13.89 10.73
N TRP A 39 -10.35 -12.83 10.52
CA TRP A 39 -10.78 -11.62 9.82
C TRP A 39 -9.75 -11.25 8.76
N ALA A 40 -10.23 -10.80 7.61
CA ALA A 40 -9.42 -10.34 6.50
C ALA A 40 -10.01 -9.04 5.97
N TRP A 41 -9.15 -8.11 5.57
CA TRP A 41 -9.57 -6.83 4.99
C TRP A 41 -8.93 -6.64 3.62
N SER A 42 -9.68 -6.08 2.68
CA SER A 42 -9.23 -5.70 1.35
C SER A 42 -10.03 -4.49 0.89
N ASP A 43 -9.34 -3.47 0.36
CA ASP A 43 -9.93 -2.26 -0.22
C ASP A 43 -11.06 -2.54 -1.22
N THR A 44 -10.93 -3.62 -1.98
CA THR A 44 -11.84 -4.01 -3.06
C THR A 44 -13.17 -4.53 -2.53
N CYS A 45 -13.15 -5.19 -1.37
CA CYS A 45 -14.33 -5.85 -0.80
C CYS A 45 -14.90 -5.11 0.42
N CYS A 46 -14.06 -4.35 1.13
CA CYS A 46 -14.36 -3.80 2.45
C CYS A 46 -14.55 -2.29 2.45
N ILE A 47 -14.39 -1.61 1.31
CA ILE A 47 -14.71 -0.18 1.16
C ILE A 47 -15.88 -0.06 0.20
N ASP A 48 -17.01 0.48 0.66
CA ASP A 48 -18.06 0.89 -0.26
C ASP A 48 -17.67 2.19 -0.98
N LYS A 49 -17.08 2.01 -2.17
CA LYS A 49 -16.74 3.11 -3.07
C LYS A 49 -17.96 3.90 -3.58
N GLY A 50 -19.19 3.44 -3.34
CA GLY A 50 -20.42 4.19 -3.63
C GLY A 50 -20.80 5.21 -2.56
N SER A 51 -20.26 5.08 -1.34
CA SER A 51 -20.48 6.00 -0.24
C SER A 51 -19.29 6.94 -0.12
N ASN A 52 -19.45 8.21 -0.53
CA ASN A 52 -18.39 9.21 -0.44
C ASN A 52 -17.91 9.41 1.01
N VAL A 53 -18.82 9.30 1.98
CA VAL A 53 -18.49 9.41 3.41
C VAL A 53 -17.58 8.26 3.83
N GLU A 54 -17.94 7.02 3.51
CA GLU A 54 -17.13 5.84 3.85
C GLU A 54 -15.80 5.83 3.09
N LEU A 55 -15.82 6.19 1.81
CA LEU A 55 -14.63 6.27 0.97
C LEU A 55 -13.62 7.26 1.56
N GLN A 56 -14.07 8.49 1.88
CA GLN A 56 -13.21 9.49 2.49
C GLN A 56 -12.64 9.02 3.84
N GLN A 57 -13.48 8.43 4.70
CA GLN A 57 -13.03 7.88 5.98
C GLN A 57 -12.00 6.76 5.79
N SER A 58 -12.22 5.90 4.79
CA SER A 58 -11.36 4.76 4.48
C SER A 58 -10.00 5.21 3.99
N LEU A 59 -9.94 6.11 3.01
CA LEU A 59 -8.66 6.59 2.47
C LEU A 59 -7.80 7.31 3.53
N ASN A 60 -8.44 8.03 4.45
CA ASN A 60 -7.74 8.66 5.59
C ASN A 60 -7.34 7.67 6.70
N SER A 61 -7.87 6.44 6.70
CA SER A 61 -7.63 5.43 7.74
C SER A 61 -6.78 4.25 7.27
N MET A 62 -6.61 4.06 5.96
CA MET A 62 -5.93 2.89 5.37
C MET A 62 -4.54 2.64 5.96
N PHE A 63 -3.73 3.69 6.13
CA PHE A 63 -2.40 3.55 6.72
C PHE A 63 -2.47 2.98 8.14
N VAL A 64 -3.37 3.50 8.98
CA VAL A 64 -3.58 3.01 10.35
C VAL A 64 -4.04 1.56 10.33
N TRP A 65 -4.92 1.18 9.40
CA TRP A 65 -5.37 -0.21 9.26
C TRP A 65 -4.21 -1.17 8.93
N TYR A 66 -3.31 -0.77 8.03
CA TYR A 66 -2.09 -1.55 7.76
C TYR A 66 -1.12 -1.56 8.95
N GLN A 67 -0.97 -0.44 9.65
CA GLN A 67 -0.10 -0.32 10.82
C GLN A 67 -0.52 -1.23 11.98
N HIS A 68 -1.83 -1.42 12.13
CA HIS A 68 -2.42 -2.27 13.16
C HIS A 68 -2.81 -3.67 12.66
N SER A 69 -2.49 -4.01 11.42
CA SER A 69 -2.72 -5.36 10.90
C SER A 69 -1.79 -6.36 11.61
N ALA A 70 -2.28 -7.57 11.87
CA ALA A 70 -1.44 -8.65 12.40
C ALA A 70 -0.54 -9.26 11.32
N LEU A 71 -0.98 -9.20 10.07
CA LEU A 71 -0.29 -9.71 8.89
C LEU A 71 -0.82 -8.96 7.67
N THR A 72 0.10 -8.49 6.83
CA THR A 72 -0.21 -7.99 5.49
C THR A 72 0.32 -8.97 4.44
N ILE A 73 -0.59 -9.45 3.59
CA ILE A 73 -0.27 -10.34 2.48
C ILE A 73 -0.15 -9.50 1.21
N VAL A 74 1.00 -9.56 0.55
CA VAL A 74 1.22 -8.92 -0.75
C VAL A 74 1.24 -9.98 -1.84
N TYR A 75 0.28 -9.91 -2.77
CA TYR A 75 0.22 -10.82 -3.92
C TYR A 75 0.82 -10.15 -5.15
N LEU A 76 1.91 -10.73 -5.67
CA LEU A 76 2.66 -10.29 -6.84
C LEU A 76 2.14 -11.02 -8.07
N SER A 77 1.17 -10.44 -8.77
CA SER A 77 0.49 -11.06 -9.92
C SER A 77 1.39 -11.30 -11.13
N ASP A 78 2.50 -10.55 -11.21
CA ASP A 78 3.47 -10.51 -12.30
C ASP A 78 4.77 -11.26 -11.98
N VAL A 79 4.91 -11.80 -10.77
CA VAL A 79 6.08 -12.61 -10.36
C VAL A 79 5.75 -14.09 -10.44
N LEU A 80 6.42 -14.81 -11.35
CA LEU A 80 6.23 -16.25 -11.54
C LEU A 80 7.06 -17.06 -10.53
N PRO A 81 6.66 -18.28 -10.17
CA PRO A 81 7.44 -19.15 -9.28
C PRO A 81 8.83 -19.52 -9.82
N SER A 82 8.97 -19.48 -11.15
CA SER A 82 10.23 -19.70 -11.86
C SER A 82 11.08 -18.43 -12.00
N SER A 83 10.60 -17.29 -11.51
CA SER A 83 11.33 -16.03 -11.56
C SER A 83 12.59 -16.09 -10.70
N LYS A 84 13.66 -15.46 -11.17
CA LYS A 84 14.92 -15.36 -10.44
C LYS A 84 14.80 -14.36 -9.27
N PRO A 85 15.69 -14.45 -8.26
CA PRO A 85 15.88 -13.35 -7.31
C PRO A 85 16.07 -12.01 -8.05
N GLY A 86 15.46 -10.95 -7.55
CA GLY A 86 15.36 -9.63 -8.20
C GLY A 86 13.97 -9.35 -8.79
N ALA A 87 13.14 -10.37 -8.97
CA ALA A 87 11.82 -10.23 -9.60
C ALA A 87 10.83 -9.40 -8.76
N LEU A 88 10.93 -9.41 -7.43
CA LEU A 88 10.13 -8.51 -6.60
C LEU A 88 10.49 -7.07 -6.91
N GLY A 89 11.79 -6.75 -7.03
CA GLY A 89 12.24 -5.40 -7.36
C GLY A 89 11.68 -4.88 -8.70
N MET A 90 11.53 -5.76 -9.68
CA MET A 90 10.96 -5.44 -10.99
C MET A 90 9.43 -5.44 -11.05
N SER A 91 8.75 -5.88 -9.99
CA SER A 91 7.30 -6.03 -10.00
C SER A 91 6.58 -4.69 -10.17
N GLU A 92 5.48 -4.71 -10.93
CA GLU A 92 4.53 -3.60 -11.05
C GLU A 92 4.03 -3.12 -9.69
N TRP A 93 4.01 -4.00 -8.67
CA TRP A 93 3.62 -3.65 -7.30
C TRP A 93 4.47 -2.49 -6.74
N ASN A 94 5.77 -2.42 -7.05
CA ASN A 94 6.64 -1.31 -6.59
C ASN A 94 6.29 0.03 -7.23
N ARG A 95 5.65 0.02 -8.40
CA ARG A 95 5.30 1.23 -9.15
C ARG A 95 3.91 1.76 -8.82
N ARG A 96 3.09 1.05 -8.04
CA ARG A 96 1.74 1.51 -7.70
C ARG A 96 1.79 2.54 -6.56
N GLY A 97 0.96 3.57 -6.63
CA GLY A 97 0.91 4.62 -5.59
C GLY A 97 0.47 4.08 -4.22
N TRP A 98 -0.67 3.38 -4.17
CA TRP A 98 -1.24 2.87 -2.92
C TRP A 98 -0.36 1.84 -2.19
N THR A 99 0.43 1.04 -2.91
CA THR A 99 1.28 -0.01 -2.31
C THR A 99 2.36 0.54 -1.39
N PHE A 100 2.66 1.84 -1.52
CA PHE A 100 3.62 2.54 -0.68
C PHE A 100 3.20 2.51 0.80
N GLN A 101 1.96 2.91 1.10
CA GLN A 101 1.44 2.84 2.47
C GLN A 101 1.12 1.41 2.91
N GLU A 102 0.69 0.54 2.00
CA GLU A 102 0.43 -0.88 2.32
C GLU A 102 1.66 -1.54 2.95
N PHE A 103 2.83 -1.29 2.36
CA PHE A 103 4.08 -1.88 2.85
C PHE A 103 4.72 -1.10 4.00
N LEU A 104 4.83 0.23 3.90
CA LEU A 104 5.52 1.01 4.92
C LEU A 104 4.81 0.95 6.27
N ALA A 105 3.48 1.03 6.29
CA ALA A 105 2.72 0.98 7.53
C ALA A 105 2.82 -0.40 8.21
N SER A 106 2.82 -1.48 7.42
CA SER A 106 2.71 -2.85 7.92
C SER A 106 3.96 -3.30 8.70
N LYS A 107 3.75 -3.85 9.91
CA LYS A 107 4.84 -4.42 10.73
C LYS A 107 5.26 -5.83 10.29
N VAL A 108 4.30 -6.60 9.77
CA VAL A 108 4.51 -7.97 9.30
C VAL A 108 3.99 -8.09 7.87
N VAL A 109 4.87 -8.47 6.95
CA VAL A 109 4.53 -8.62 5.54
C VAL A 109 4.99 -9.99 5.04
N ILE A 110 4.16 -10.65 4.23
CA ILE A 110 4.53 -11.84 3.46
C ILE A 110 4.18 -11.61 2.00
N PHE A 111 5.18 -11.72 1.14
CA PHE A 111 5.05 -11.67 -0.30
C PHE A 111 4.73 -13.05 -0.86
N TYR A 112 3.74 -13.09 -1.74
CA TYR A 112 3.32 -14.28 -2.46
C TYR A 112 3.46 -14.07 -3.96
N GLN A 113 3.95 -15.10 -4.64
CA GLN A 113 4.07 -15.16 -6.09
C GLN A 113 2.70 -15.41 -6.74
N LYS A 114 2.65 -15.38 -8.06
CA LYS A 114 1.41 -15.58 -8.84
C LYS A 114 0.67 -16.88 -8.52
N ASP A 115 1.36 -17.93 -8.09
CA ASP A 115 0.75 -19.22 -7.72
C ASP A 115 0.41 -19.34 -6.22
N TRP A 116 0.56 -18.27 -5.44
CA TRP A 116 0.39 -18.24 -3.99
C TRP A 116 1.41 -19.06 -3.20
N THR A 117 2.59 -19.31 -3.76
CA THR A 117 3.77 -19.71 -2.97
C THR A 117 4.47 -18.48 -2.38
N PRO A 118 5.07 -18.58 -1.17
CA PRO A 118 5.87 -17.49 -0.62
C PRO A 118 7.03 -17.11 -1.55
N TYR A 119 7.29 -15.81 -1.71
CA TYR A 119 8.38 -15.31 -2.56
C TYR A 119 9.74 -15.89 -2.12
N LEU A 120 10.56 -16.31 -3.08
CA LEU A 120 11.82 -17.03 -2.87
C LEU A 120 11.69 -18.32 -2.05
N ASN A 121 10.48 -18.88 -1.92
CA ASN A 121 10.17 -19.95 -0.97
C ASN A 121 10.53 -19.60 0.49
N ASP A 122 10.65 -18.31 0.81
CA ASP A 122 10.97 -17.82 2.15
C ASP A 122 9.75 -18.01 3.06
N ARG A 123 9.86 -18.97 3.99
CA ARG A 123 8.82 -19.30 4.98
C ARG A 123 8.98 -18.57 6.29
N SER A 124 9.84 -17.54 6.36
CA SER A 124 9.96 -16.72 7.55
C SER A 124 8.62 -16.07 7.89
N PRO A 125 8.31 -15.88 9.19
CA PRO A 125 7.04 -15.31 9.62
C PRO A 125 6.90 -13.81 9.31
N ASN A 126 7.97 -13.17 8.80
CA ASN A 126 7.95 -11.78 8.37
C ASN A 126 9.06 -11.53 7.36
N HIS A 127 8.69 -11.27 6.11
CA HIS A 127 9.65 -10.98 5.04
C HIS A 127 10.42 -9.67 5.27
N LYS A 128 9.96 -8.77 6.15
CA LYS A 128 10.77 -7.60 6.59
C LYS A 128 12.06 -7.99 7.31
N LYS A 129 12.19 -9.23 7.78
CA LYS A 129 13.42 -9.79 8.36
C LYS A 129 14.33 -10.46 7.32
N SER A 130 13.85 -10.65 6.09
CA SER A 130 14.59 -11.31 5.02
C SER A 130 15.55 -10.32 4.35
N THR A 131 16.85 -10.55 4.51
CA THR A 131 17.90 -9.70 3.92
C THR A 131 17.81 -9.65 2.39
N ALA A 132 17.48 -10.76 1.74
CA ALA A 132 17.35 -10.82 0.29
C ALA A 132 16.18 -9.94 -0.19
N ILE A 133 14.99 -10.13 0.38
CA ILE A 133 13.77 -9.41 0.00
C ILE A 133 13.92 -7.91 0.29
N MET A 134 14.42 -7.55 1.47
CA MET A 134 14.62 -6.13 1.81
C MET A 134 15.66 -5.47 0.91
N LYS A 135 16.69 -6.20 0.46
CA LYS A 135 17.67 -5.64 -0.47
C LYS A 135 17.07 -5.36 -1.84
N GLU A 136 16.20 -6.23 -2.35
CA GLU A 136 15.48 -6.00 -3.61
C GLU A 136 14.58 -4.77 -3.52
N LEU A 137 13.84 -4.60 -2.42
CA LEU A 137 12.96 -3.46 -2.22
C LEU A 137 13.74 -2.15 -2.07
N GLU A 138 14.84 -2.14 -1.32
CA GLU A 138 15.71 -0.98 -1.17
C GLU A 138 16.21 -0.48 -2.53
N VAL A 139 16.72 -1.40 -3.36
CA VAL A 139 17.20 -1.06 -4.71
C VAL A 139 16.07 -0.58 -5.62
N ALA A 140 14.90 -1.23 -5.56
CA ALA A 140 13.79 -0.89 -6.45
C ALA A 140 13.08 0.43 -6.09
N THR A 141 13.03 0.76 -4.80
CA THR A 141 12.24 1.89 -4.29
C THR A 141 13.10 3.11 -3.94
N GLY A 142 14.40 2.91 -3.70
CA GLY A 142 15.28 3.95 -3.16
C GLY A 142 15.00 4.30 -1.70
N ILE A 143 14.18 3.51 -1.01
CA ILE A 143 13.86 3.68 0.41
C ILE A 143 14.93 2.96 1.22
N ASP A 144 15.53 3.68 2.18
CA ASP A 144 16.50 3.10 3.10
C ASP A 144 15.93 1.86 3.83
N ARG A 145 16.78 0.85 4.04
CA ARG A 145 16.38 -0.40 4.68
C ARG A 145 15.72 -0.20 6.04
N GLN A 146 16.18 0.75 6.85
CA GLN A 146 15.59 1.02 8.17
C GLN A 146 14.17 1.56 8.01
N ALA A 147 13.94 2.45 7.05
CA ALA A 147 12.59 2.95 6.74
C ALA A 147 11.68 1.86 6.16
N LEU A 148 12.21 0.88 5.40
CA LEU A 148 11.41 -0.28 4.96
C LEU A 148 10.98 -1.17 6.13
N ILE A 149 11.78 -1.27 7.20
CA ILE A 149 11.53 -2.15 8.35
C ILE A 149 10.63 -1.48 9.39
N ASP A 150 10.95 -0.25 9.76
CA ASP A 150 10.32 0.49 10.87
C ASP A 150 10.04 1.94 10.45
N PHE A 151 8.98 2.11 9.67
CA PHE A 151 8.55 3.41 9.19
C PHE A 151 7.65 4.11 10.20
N SER A 152 7.95 5.38 10.50
CA SER A 152 7.07 6.26 11.27
C SER A 152 6.49 7.36 10.37
N PRO A 153 5.14 7.48 10.29
CA PRO A 153 4.51 8.54 9.49
C PRO A 153 4.77 9.92 10.11
N GLY A 154 4.63 10.97 9.31
CA GLY A 154 4.84 12.34 9.73
C GLY A 154 5.62 13.19 8.73
N MET A 155 6.08 14.36 9.18
CA MET A 155 6.62 15.41 8.31
C MET A 155 8.15 15.38 8.13
N SER A 156 8.87 14.59 8.91
CA SER A 156 10.33 14.52 8.82
C SER A 156 10.79 13.90 7.50
N GLY A 157 11.79 14.52 6.87
CA GLY A 157 12.31 14.05 5.58
C GLY A 157 11.28 14.18 4.45
N ALA A 158 10.47 15.24 4.45
CA ALA A 158 9.37 15.38 3.49
C ALA A 158 9.82 15.30 2.03
N ARG A 159 10.93 15.97 1.69
CA ARG A 159 11.55 15.89 0.36
C ARG A 159 11.89 14.44 -0.03
N GLU A 160 12.50 13.69 0.88
CA GLU A 160 12.90 12.30 0.64
C GLU A 160 11.68 11.39 0.45
N ARG A 161 10.65 11.52 1.31
CA ARG A 161 9.39 10.77 1.19
C ARG A 161 8.65 11.06 -0.12
N LEU A 162 8.66 12.32 -0.57
CA LEU A 162 8.13 12.72 -1.87
C LEU A 162 8.95 12.13 -3.02
N GLN A 163 10.27 12.07 -2.88
CA GLN A 163 11.15 11.42 -3.85
C GLN A 163 10.85 9.91 -3.97
N TRP A 164 10.63 9.21 -2.86
CA TRP A 164 10.20 7.79 -2.87
C TRP A 164 8.86 7.57 -3.61
N ALA A 165 7.99 8.57 -3.60
CA ALA A 165 6.70 8.53 -4.29
C ALA A 165 6.78 8.95 -5.77
N SER A 166 7.85 9.64 -6.19
CA SER A 166 7.92 10.32 -7.50
C SER A 166 7.82 9.38 -8.72
N ASN A 167 8.29 8.14 -8.58
CA ASN A 167 8.25 7.13 -9.66
C ASN A 167 6.99 6.25 -9.62
N ARG A 168 6.05 6.53 -8.70
CA ARG A 168 4.82 5.76 -8.54
C ARG A 168 3.70 6.30 -9.41
N VAL A 169 2.85 5.40 -9.87
CA VAL A 169 1.75 5.63 -10.79
C VAL A 169 0.44 5.22 -10.13
N THR A 170 -0.59 6.02 -10.36
CA THR A 170 -1.95 5.77 -9.88
C THR A 170 -2.91 5.69 -11.06
N THR A 171 -3.96 4.86 -10.91
CA THR A 171 -5.01 4.74 -11.92
C THR A 171 -5.92 5.97 -11.91
N VAL A 172 -6.27 6.45 -10.71
CA VAL A 172 -7.00 7.70 -10.51
C VAL A 172 -5.98 8.80 -10.26
N GLN A 173 -6.12 9.93 -10.97
CA GLN A 173 -5.08 10.95 -11.01
C GLN A 173 -4.85 11.64 -9.65
N GLU A 174 -5.90 11.81 -8.85
CA GLU A 174 -5.85 12.44 -7.52
C GLU A 174 -5.18 11.54 -6.49
N ASP A 175 -5.17 10.22 -6.71
CA ASP A 175 -4.55 9.26 -5.80
C ASP A 175 -3.05 9.46 -5.66
N ILE A 176 -2.39 10.19 -6.59
CA ILE A 176 -0.98 10.56 -6.43
C ILE A 176 -0.74 11.33 -5.11
N ALA A 177 -1.76 12.06 -4.64
CA ALA A 177 -1.76 12.76 -3.37
C ALA A 177 -2.39 11.90 -2.28
N TYR A 178 -3.55 11.30 -2.54
CA TYR A 178 -4.30 10.57 -1.51
C TYR A 178 -3.55 9.34 -0.98
N SER A 179 -2.75 8.67 -1.81
CA SER A 179 -1.93 7.54 -1.38
C SER A 179 -0.82 7.93 -0.39
N LEU A 180 -0.55 9.22 -0.23
CA LEU A 180 0.50 9.77 0.65
C LEU A 180 -0.05 10.28 1.99
N PHE A 181 -1.37 10.30 2.19
CA PHE A 181 -1.95 10.84 3.43
C PHE A 181 -1.40 10.18 4.68
N GLY A 182 -1.34 8.85 4.67
CA GLY A 182 -0.76 8.09 5.77
C GLY A 182 0.74 8.27 5.95
N VAL A 183 1.50 8.44 4.86
CA VAL A 183 2.96 8.64 4.91
C VAL A 183 3.30 9.95 5.65
N PHE A 184 2.47 10.98 5.47
CA PHE A 184 2.64 12.30 6.08
C PHE A 184 1.82 12.53 7.35
N ASP A 185 1.07 11.52 7.81
CA ASP A 185 0.12 11.64 8.92
C ASP A 185 -0.83 12.86 8.76
N VAL A 186 -1.37 13.02 7.55
CA VAL A 186 -2.33 14.07 7.23
C VAL A 186 -3.73 13.50 7.08
N ARG A 187 -4.71 14.32 7.46
CA ARG A 187 -6.12 14.07 7.19
C ARG A 187 -6.65 15.21 6.36
N LEU A 188 -7.00 14.94 5.12
CA LEU A 188 -7.47 15.93 4.17
C LEU A 188 -8.76 15.42 3.49
N PRO A 189 -9.65 16.34 3.08
CA PRO A 189 -10.80 15.98 2.24
C PRO A 189 -10.34 15.28 0.97
N VAL A 190 -11.13 14.30 0.51
CA VAL A 190 -10.94 13.57 -0.74
C VAL A 190 -12.01 14.06 -1.70
N ASP A 191 -11.61 14.64 -2.83
CA ASP A 191 -12.50 15.10 -3.88
C ASP A 191 -12.07 14.49 -5.22
N TYR A 192 -12.75 13.43 -5.64
CA TYR A 192 -12.51 12.83 -6.95
C TYR A 192 -13.17 13.71 -8.02
N GLY A 193 -12.35 14.37 -8.83
CA GLY A 193 -12.78 15.41 -9.77
C GLY A 193 -12.01 16.72 -9.60
N GLU A 194 -11.30 16.91 -8.48
CA GLU A 194 -10.52 18.13 -8.25
C GLU A 194 -9.28 18.24 -9.15
N LYS A 195 -8.91 17.18 -9.88
CA LYS A 195 -7.73 17.06 -10.74
C LYS A 195 -6.44 16.85 -9.95
N LYS A 196 -5.49 16.18 -10.60
CA LYS A 196 -4.16 15.84 -10.04
C LYS A 196 -3.44 17.03 -9.38
N ALA A 197 -3.42 18.18 -10.06
CA ALA A 197 -2.67 19.36 -9.62
C ALA A 197 -3.23 19.95 -8.31
N ASN A 198 -4.55 19.98 -8.15
CA ASN A 198 -5.17 20.53 -6.94
C ASN A 198 -5.00 19.59 -5.76
N ALA A 199 -5.24 18.28 -5.95
CA ALA A 199 -5.04 17.27 -4.92
C ALA A 199 -3.60 17.28 -4.39
N LEU A 200 -2.62 17.34 -5.30
CA LEU A 200 -1.20 17.45 -4.95
C LEU A 200 -0.87 18.80 -4.30
N GLY A 201 -1.42 19.90 -4.80
CA GLY A 201 -1.23 21.23 -4.24
C GLY A 201 -1.68 21.32 -2.78
N ARG A 202 -2.86 20.77 -2.45
CA ARG A 202 -3.37 20.73 -1.07
C ARG A 202 -2.46 19.89 -0.16
N LEU A 203 -2.00 18.74 -0.63
CA LEU A 203 -1.05 17.91 0.12
C LEU A 203 0.26 18.65 0.39
N LEU A 204 0.87 19.25 -0.65
CA LEU A 204 2.13 19.98 -0.50
C LEU A 204 1.99 21.20 0.42
N GLN A 205 0.87 21.92 0.31
CA GLN A 205 0.55 23.02 1.22
C GLN A 205 0.49 22.53 2.67
N GLU A 206 -0.19 21.42 2.95
CA GLU A 206 -0.28 20.87 4.30
C GLU A 206 1.09 20.39 4.83
N ILE A 207 1.89 19.76 3.97
CA ILE A 207 3.25 19.33 4.30
C ILE A 207 4.10 20.54 4.70
N VAL A 208 4.16 21.58 3.87
CA VAL A 208 4.96 22.79 4.14
C VAL A 208 4.45 23.51 5.38
N ALA A 209 3.12 23.62 5.55
CA ALA A 209 2.52 24.28 6.70
C ALA A 209 2.85 23.61 8.03
N ARG A 210 2.90 22.27 8.09
CA ARG A 210 3.22 21.53 9.31
C ARG A 210 4.72 21.31 9.53
N SER A 211 5.50 21.17 8.46
CA SER A 211 6.93 20.87 8.54
C SER A 211 7.80 22.14 8.67
N GLY A 212 7.34 23.27 8.12
CA GLY A 212 8.18 24.45 7.87
C GLY A 212 9.27 24.22 6.80
N ASP A 213 9.32 23.03 6.20
CA ASP A 213 10.32 22.61 5.23
C ASP A 213 9.85 22.89 3.80
N ILE A 214 10.25 24.05 3.28
CA ILE A 214 10.01 24.41 1.88
C ILE A 214 10.79 23.54 0.89
N THR A 215 11.79 22.77 1.36
CA THR A 215 12.54 21.87 0.47
C THR A 215 11.69 20.71 -0.04
N ALA A 216 10.55 20.46 0.59
CA ALA A 216 9.50 19.60 0.06
C ALA A 216 9.02 20.03 -1.34
N LEU A 217 9.22 21.29 -1.76
CA LEU A 217 8.90 21.75 -3.12
C LEU A 217 10.03 21.49 -4.15
N TYR A 218 11.24 21.15 -3.70
CA TYR A 218 12.39 20.83 -4.55
C TYR A 218 12.49 19.32 -4.88
N TRP A 219 11.39 18.57 -4.70
CA TRP A 219 11.35 17.12 -4.85
C TRP A 219 11.40 16.62 -6.30
N VAL A 220 11.30 17.52 -7.30
CA VAL A 220 11.43 17.18 -8.73
C VAL A 220 12.32 18.20 -9.47
N GLY A 221 13.19 17.69 -10.35
CA GLY A 221 14.09 18.45 -11.21
C GLY A 221 13.39 19.28 -12.29
N GLN A 222 14.20 19.96 -13.13
CA GLN A 222 13.78 21.02 -14.07
C GLN A 222 12.42 20.76 -14.74
N SER A 223 11.55 21.77 -14.66
CA SER A 223 10.35 21.86 -15.49
C SER A 223 10.75 21.69 -16.95
N SER A 224 10.15 20.71 -17.62
CA SER A 224 9.93 20.83 -19.07
C SER A 224 9.06 22.03 -19.38
#